data_AF-A0A8J4QLN8-F1
#
_entry.id   AF-A0A8J4QLN8-F1
#
_cell.length_a   1.000
_cell.length_b   1.000
_cell.length_c   1.000
_cell.angle_alpha   90.00
_cell.angle_beta   90.00
_cell.angle_gamma   90.00
#
_symmetry.space_group_name_H-M   'P 1'
#
loop_
_entity.id
_entity.type
_entity.pdbx_description
1 polymer ?
#
loop_
_entity_poly.entity_id
_entity_poly.type
_entity_poly.pdbx_seq_one_letter_code
_entity_poly.pdbx_strand_id
1 'polypeptide(L)'
;MEGPHSTGWGTSCSICDPPLSYLKDCFSIGALNAFINEGFVSASAGNVGATGSVVNASLWVLTVAANCGVHNLESWDEKVCEKSVVVTEQGDAGMVLISPDIGTEMTYNFAVLTMIIIKKGEVDRDMCSTNSPVASFLFSEDKVKPNLRIVIFSSKGSLDLVHYLLTSLKQPDITAPGVNILAAYPPFFMSHDQHVKIIYIGV
;
A
#
# COMPACT_ATOMS: atom_id res chain seq x y z
N MET A 1 27.02 16.76 -37.39
CA MET A 1 27.09 15.34 -36.97
C MET A 1 26.71 15.33 -35.50
N GLU A 2 25.43 15.17 -35.20
CA GLU A 2 24.97 14.96 -33.82
C GLU A 2 25.19 13.48 -33.49
N GLY A 3 25.85 13.20 -32.36
CA GLY A 3 26.07 11.83 -31.90
C GLY A 3 24.75 11.15 -31.53
N PRO A 4 24.70 9.82 -31.44
CA PRO A 4 23.48 9.13 -31.01
C PRO A 4 23.12 9.61 -29.60
N HIS A 5 21.94 10.21 -29.46
CA HIS A 5 21.34 10.52 -28.17
C HIS A 5 21.19 9.21 -27.40
N SER A 6 21.93 9.03 -26.30
CA SER A 6 21.69 7.93 -25.38
C SER A 6 20.30 8.13 -24.77
N THR A 7 19.34 7.36 -25.24
CA THR A 7 18.05 7.25 -24.57
C THR A 7 18.32 6.45 -23.30
N GLY A 8 18.53 7.12 -22.16
CA GLY A 8 18.68 6.46 -20.87
C GLY A 8 17.42 5.64 -20.57
N TRP A 9 17.57 4.34 -20.34
CA TRP A 9 16.46 3.46 -19.97
C TRP A 9 16.41 3.31 -18.44
N GLY A 10 15.20 3.24 -17.88
CA GLY A 10 14.98 3.03 -16.44
C GLY A 10 14.41 1.64 -16.16
N THR A 11 14.85 1.02 -15.09
CA THR A 11 14.32 -0.24 -14.54
C THR A 11 13.61 0.05 -13.22
N SER A 12 12.38 -0.45 -13.07
CA SER A 12 11.61 -0.36 -11.83
C SER A 12 11.29 -1.75 -11.31
N CYS A 13 11.60 -2.00 -10.03
CA CYS A 13 11.41 -3.30 -9.40
C CYS A 13 10.72 -3.16 -8.04
N SER A 14 9.54 -3.75 -7.89
CA SER A 14 8.81 -3.82 -6.61
C SER A 14 8.91 -5.23 -6.03
N ILE A 15 10.12 -5.65 -5.68
CA ILE A 15 10.42 -6.97 -5.11
C ILE A 15 11.23 -6.83 -3.83
N CYS A 16 11.03 -7.75 -2.89
CA CYS A 16 11.67 -7.76 -1.59
C CYS A 16 12.13 -9.18 -1.25
N ASP A 17 13.44 -9.38 -1.17
CA ASP A 17 14.07 -10.57 -0.62
C ASP A 17 14.75 -10.24 0.71
N PRO A 18 14.99 -11.22 1.61
CA PRO A 18 15.75 -10.99 2.83
C PRO A 18 17.10 -10.33 2.53
N PRO A 19 17.56 -9.39 3.37
CA PRO A 19 18.78 -8.64 3.08
C PRO A 19 20.00 -9.59 3.06
N LEU A 20 20.65 -9.67 1.90
CA LEU A 20 21.90 -10.41 1.67
C LEU A 20 23.05 -9.44 1.38
N SER A 21 24.29 -9.93 1.49
CA SER A 21 25.46 -9.20 0.98
C SER A 21 25.28 -8.86 -0.50
N TYR A 22 25.69 -7.67 -0.96
CA TYR A 22 25.56 -7.28 -2.38
C TYR A 22 26.12 -8.31 -3.36
N LEU A 23 27.23 -8.97 -3.01
CA LEU A 23 27.87 -10.00 -3.85
C LEU A 23 27.14 -11.34 -3.88
N LYS A 24 26.12 -11.51 -3.04
CA LYS A 24 25.27 -12.71 -2.95
C LYS A 24 23.81 -12.42 -3.29
N ASP A 25 23.47 -11.14 -3.46
CA ASP A 25 22.16 -10.67 -3.86
C ASP A 25 22.09 -10.60 -5.38
N CYS A 26 21.28 -11.48 -5.98
CA CYS A 26 21.10 -11.52 -7.44
C CYS A 26 20.46 -10.24 -7.97
N PHE A 27 19.59 -9.58 -7.19
CA PHE A 27 19.01 -8.30 -7.54
C PHE A 27 20.10 -7.22 -7.56
N SER A 28 20.92 -7.13 -6.52
CA SER A 28 22.04 -6.17 -6.46
C SER A 28 23.03 -6.35 -7.62
N ILE A 29 23.41 -7.59 -7.95
CA ILE A 29 24.30 -7.89 -9.09
C ILE A 29 23.65 -7.52 -10.43
N GLY A 30 22.36 -7.82 -10.61
CA GLY A 30 21.61 -7.44 -11.81
C GLY A 30 21.49 -5.92 -11.95
N ALA A 31 21.19 -5.23 -10.85
CA ALA A 31 21.06 -3.79 -10.79
C ALA A 31 22.38 -3.07 -11.08
N LEU A 32 23.52 -3.61 -10.63
CA LEU A 32 24.84 -3.06 -10.96
C LEU A 32 25.11 -3.12 -12.47
N ASN A 33 24.79 -4.25 -13.09
CA ASN A 33 24.94 -4.39 -14.53
C ASN A 33 24.02 -3.43 -15.28
N ALA A 34 22.76 -3.29 -14.86
CA ALA A 34 21.85 -2.31 -15.44
C ALA A 34 22.39 -0.87 -15.29
N PHE A 35 22.92 -0.53 -14.12
CA PHE A 35 23.50 0.78 -13.84
C PHE A 35 24.73 1.11 -14.70
N ILE A 36 25.65 0.16 -14.86
CA ILE A 36 26.87 0.34 -15.68
C ILE A 36 26.54 0.50 -17.16
N ASN A 37 25.48 -0.18 -17.66
CA ASN A 37 25.08 -0.13 -19.06
C ASN A 37 24.11 1.04 -19.37
N GLU A 38 24.26 2.17 -18.67
CA GLU A 38 23.50 3.44 -18.83
C GLU A 38 22.06 3.45 -18.31
N GLY A 39 21.69 2.46 -17.50
CA GLY A 39 20.36 2.37 -16.91
C GLY A 39 20.23 3.01 -15.53
N PHE A 40 19.05 3.49 -15.20
CA PHE A 40 18.69 3.80 -13.81
C PHE A 40 17.91 2.65 -13.19
N VAL A 41 18.12 2.33 -11.90
CA VAL A 41 17.36 1.28 -11.21
C VAL A 41 16.68 1.87 -9.98
N SER A 42 15.35 1.79 -9.92
CA SER A 42 14.56 2.10 -8.71
C SER A 42 13.96 0.84 -8.12
N ALA A 43 13.97 0.74 -6.79
CA ALA A 43 13.36 -0.37 -6.07
C ALA A 43 12.64 0.06 -4.80
N SER A 44 11.69 -0.74 -4.33
CA SER A 44 11.00 -0.50 -3.07
C SER A 44 11.92 -0.78 -1.86
N ALA A 45 11.75 0.00 -0.79
CA ALA A 45 12.46 -0.19 0.47
C ALA A 45 12.01 -1.45 1.24
N GLY A 46 10.82 -1.98 0.94
CA GLY A 46 10.19 -3.07 1.66
C GLY A 46 9.09 -2.60 2.62
N ASN A 47 8.28 -3.57 3.08
CA ASN A 47 7.04 -3.32 3.80
C ASN A 47 7.06 -3.91 5.23
N VAL A 48 8.24 -4.01 5.84
CA VAL A 48 8.42 -4.59 7.19
C VAL A 48 8.21 -3.54 8.29
N GLY A 49 8.46 -2.27 8.01
CA GLY A 49 8.21 -1.16 8.93
C GLY A 49 9.22 -1.02 10.09
N ALA A 50 10.00 -2.05 10.38
CA ALA A 50 10.99 -2.06 11.46
C ALA A 50 12.25 -1.23 11.12
N THR A 51 12.94 -0.71 12.14
CA THR A 51 14.25 -0.07 11.96
C THR A 51 15.29 -1.11 11.50
N GLY A 52 16.05 -0.79 10.47
CA GLY A 52 17.02 -1.70 9.85
C GLY A 52 16.41 -2.76 8.92
N SER A 53 15.17 -2.57 8.47
CA SER A 53 14.47 -3.53 7.61
C SER A 53 14.44 -3.16 6.12
N VAL A 54 15.20 -2.14 5.72
CA VAL A 54 15.29 -1.75 4.30
C VAL A 54 15.95 -2.87 3.51
N VAL A 55 15.31 -3.23 2.42
CA VAL A 55 15.86 -4.10 1.36
C VAL A 55 16.25 -3.24 0.16
N ASN A 56 17.03 -3.80 -0.76
CA ASN A 56 17.50 -3.11 -1.98
C ASN A 56 18.44 -1.91 -1.75
N ALA A 57 19.08 -1.83 -0.59
CA ALA A 57 19.97 -0.74 -0.15
C ALA A 57 21.33 -0.63 -0.89
N SER A 58 21.42 -1.16 -2.11
CA SER A 58 22.66 -1.11 -2.90
C SER A 58 22.91 0.31 -3.41
N LEU A 59 24.18 0.75 -3.45
CA LEU A 59 24.55 2.12 -3.85
C LEU A 59 24.05 2.55 -5.24
N TRP A 60 23.88 1.60 -6.14
CA TRP A 60 23.45 1.81 -7.54
C TRP A 60 21.94 1.64 -7.73
N VAL A 61 21.18 1.53 -6.64
CA VAL A 61 19.72 1.41 -6.64
C VAL A 61 19.15 2.62 -5.91
N LEU A 62 18.18 3.29 -6.53
CA LEU A 62 17.36 4.27 -5.83
C LEU A 62 16.28 3.53 -5.04
N THR A 63 16.41 3.53 -3.72
CA THR A 63 15.48 2.88 -2.82
C THR A 63 14.37 3.84 -2.40
N VAL A 64 13.11 3.42 -2.61
CA VAL A 64 11.92 4.25 -2.43
C VAL A 64 11.09 3.79 -1.23
N ALA A 65 10.90 4.67 -0.25
CA ALA A 65 9.99 4.50 0.88
C ALA A 65 8.55 4.86 0.50
N ALA A 66 7.58 4.19 1.11
CA ALA A 66 6.17 4.54 0.94
C ALA A 66 5.75 5.67 1.90
N ASN A 67 5.05 6.66 1.36
CA ASN A 67 4.27 7.61 2.14
C ASN A 67 2.80 7.61 1.73
N CYS A 68 1.99 8.17 2.62
CA CYS A 68 0.62 8.51 2.36
C CYS A 68 0.57 9.58 1.25
N GLY A 69 -0.32 9.39 0.29
CA GLY A 69 -0.61 10.38 -0.73
C GLY A 69 -1.63 11.42 -0.25
N VAL A 70 -2.65 11.67 -1.06
CA VAL A 70 -3.62 12.75 -0.84
C VAL A 70 -4.81 12.36 0.07
N HIS A 71 -4.73 11.20 0.74
CA HIS A 71 -5.79 10.64 1.58
C HIS A 71 -5.30 10.48 3.05
N ASN A 72 -6.13 10.84 4.04
CA ASN A 72 -5.80 10.87 5.49
C ASN A 72 -5.97 9.51 6.17
N LEU A 73 -5.05 9.15 7.09
CA LEU A 73 -4.83 7.78 7.58
C LEU A 73 -4.47 7.74 9.11
N GLU A 74 -5.08 6.81 9.87
CA GLU A 74 -4.63 6.21 11.16
C GLU A 74 -5.03 4.71 11.21
N SER A 75 -4.22 3.79 11.79
CA SER A 75 -4.14 2.30 12.00
C SER A 75 -4.79 1.17 11.11
N TRP A 76 -4.43 -0.11 11.37
CA TRP A 76 -4.81 -1.34 10.64
C TRP A 76 -5.55 -2.36 11.54
N ASP A 77 -6.57 -3.08 11.03
CA ASP A 77 -7.13 -4.32 11.63
C ASP A 77 -7.69 -5.27 10.55
N GLU A 78 -7.03 -6.41 10.35
CA GLU A 78 -7.29 -7.41 9.30
C GLU A 78 -8.62 -8.16 9.51
N LYS A 79 -9.11 -8.23 10.76
CA LYS A 79 -10.35 -8.93 11.15
C LYS A 79 -11.63 -8.26 10.62
N VAL A 80 -11.50 -7.06 10.08
CA VAL A 80 -12.61 -6.25 9.58
C VAL A 80 -13.13 -6.77 8.24
N CYS A 81 -12.23 -7.15 7.32
CA CYS A 81 -12.61 -7.62 5.98
C CYS A 81 -13.32 -8.98 6.01
N GLU A 82 -12.86 -9.90 6.85
CA GLU A 82 -13.44 -11.25 6.97
C GLU A 82 -14.92 -11.23 7.34
N LYS A 83 -15.35 -10.25 8.14
CA LYS A 83 -16.77 -10.07 8.49
C LYS A 83 -17.66 -9.85 7.27
N SER A 84 -17.16 -9.15 6.25
CA SER A 84 -17.93 -8.92 5.03
C SER A 84 -18.13 -10.19 4.20
N VAL A 85 -17.21 -11.15 4.28
CA VAL A 85 -17.32 -12.44 3.60
C VAL A 85 -18.48 -13.23 4.22
N VAL A 86 -18.54 -13.30 5.56
CA VAL A 86 -19.62 -14.00 6.28
C VAL A 86 -21.00 -13.43 5.93
N VAL A 87 -21.13 -12.11 5.86
CA VAL A 87 -22.39 -11.44 5.47
C VAL A 87 -22.79 -11.77 4.03
N THR A 88 -21.80 -11.83 3.12
CA THR A 88 -22.03 -12.21 1.72
C THR A 88 -22.48 -13.67 1.61
N GLU A 89 -21.84 -14.58 2.35
CA GLU A 89 -22.20 -16.01 2.37
C GLU A 89 -23.61 -16.27 2.92
N GLN A 90 -24.11 -15.39 3.78
CA GLN A 90 -25.48 -15.43 4.30
C GLN A 90 -26.53 -14.87 3.31
N GLY A 91 -26.09 -14.26 2.21
CA GLY A 91 -26.98 -13.68 1.19
C GLY A 91 -27.55 -12.31 1.57
N ASP A 92 -26.94 -11.62 2.54
CA ASP A 92 -27.38 -10.30 2.98
C ASP A 92 -27.03 -9.20 1.96
N ALA A 93 -27.82 -8.12 1.96
CA ALA A 93 -27.68 -7.03 0.98
C ALA A 93 -26.54 -6.04 1.27
N GLY A 94 -26.03 -6.00 2.51
CA GLY A 94 -25.07 -4.99 2.96
C GLY A 94 -24.65 -5.18 4.42
N MET A 95 -23.54 -4.54 4.80
CA MET A 95 -23.01 -4.58 6.16
C MET A 95 -22.92 -3.17 6.75
N VAL A 96 -23.37 -3.01 8.01
CA VAL A 96 -23.06 -1.83 8.82
C VAL A 96 -21.99 -2.24 9.83
N LEU A 97 -20.79 -1.71 9.66
CA LEU A 97 -19.65 -2.03 10.51
C LEU A 97 -19.42 -0.91 11.53
N ILE A 98 -19.65 -1.19 12.80
CA ILE A 98 -19.31 -0.28 13.90
C ILE A 98 -17.92 -0.65 14.39
N SER A 99 -16.94 0.23 14.13
CA SER A 99 -15.56 0.01 14.56
C SER A 99 -14.92 1.36 14.91
N PRO A 100 -14.94 1.75 16.20
CA PRO A 100 -14.42 3.06 16.63
C PRO A 100 -12.90 3.17 16.45
N ASP A 101 -12.21 2.03 16.43
CA ASP A 101 -10.76 1.93 16.23
C ASP A 101 -10.43 1.48 14.79
N ILE A 102 -11.39 1.50 13.87
CA ILE A 102 -11.06 1.21 12.47
C ILE A 102 -10.16 2.30 11.98
N GLY A 103 -8.93 1.89 11.72
CA GLY A 103 -8.03 2.82 11.16
C GLY A 103 -8.30 2.99 9.66
N THR A 104 -8.32 4.23 9.19
CA THR A 104 -8.59 4.57 7.79
C THR A 104 -7.36 4.45 6.89
N GLU A 105 -6.23 3.85 7.33
CA GLU A 105 -4.94 3.91 6.62
C GLU A 105 -4.88 3.23 5.28
N MET A 106 -5.76 2.29 5.03
CA MET A 106 -5.82 1.58 3.77
C MET A 106 -7.25 1.35 3.35
N THR A 107 -7.43 1.23 2.05
CA THR A 107 -8.74 0.86 1.52
C THR A 107 -9.04 -0.60 1.87
N TYR A 108 -10.14 -0.81 2.58
CA TYR A 108 -10.69 -2.12 2.82
C TYR A 108 -11.48 -2.57 1.60
N ASN A 109 -11.14 -3.76 1.08
CA ASN A 109 -11.98 -4.42 0.10
C ASN A 109 -13.00 -5.27 0.87
N PHE A 110 -14.26 -4.83 0.87
CA PHE A 110 -15.35 -5.59 1.43
C PHE A 110 -16.04 -6.43 0.35
N ALA A 111 -16.44 -7.65 0.69
CA ALA A 111 -17.16 -8.54 -0.22
C ALA A 111 -18.60 -8.07 -0.50
N VAL A 112 -19.15 -7.23 0.40
CA VAL A 112 -20.49 -6.64 0.31
C VAL A 112 -20.43 -5.12 0.52
N LEU A 113 -21.44 -4.40 0.03
CA LEU A 113 -21.59 -2.97 0.27
C LEU A 113 -21.57 -2.69 1.78
N THR A 114 -20.60 -1.89 2.23
CA THR A 114 -20.32 -1.70 3.66
C THR A 114 -20.34 -0.23 4.03
N MET A 115 -21.11 0.13 5.05
CA MET A 115 -21.03 1.42 5.74
C MET A 115 -20.23 1.27 7.02
N ILE A 116 -19.18 2.07 7.16
CA ILE A 116 -18.34 2.08 8.36
C ILE A 116 -18.79 3.21 9.27
N ILE A 117 -19.05 2.90 10.53
CA ILE A 117 -19.53 3.84 11.54
C ILE A 117 -18.51 3.90 12.68
N ILE A 118 -17.89 5.08 12.85
CA ILE A 118 -16.84 5.33 13.84
C ILE A 118 -17.44 5.60 15.24
N LYS A 119 -18.74 5.91 15.33
CA LYS A 119 -19.44 6.15 16.60
C LYS A 119 -20.69 5.28 16.75
N LYS A 120 -20.65 4.37 17.73
CA LYS A 120 -21.69 3.39 18.06
C LYS A 120 -23.06 3.98 18.43
N GLY A 121 -23.11 5.25 18.85
CA GLY A 121 -24.22 5.78 19.65
C GLY A 121 -25.54 6.08 18.92
N GLU A 122 -25.51 6.46 17.64
CA GLU A 122 -26.72 6.94 16.94
C GLU A 122 -27.46 5.79 16.24
N VAL A 123 -26.72 4.91 15.58
CA VAL A 123 -27.32 3.83 14.78
C VAL A 123 -28.00 2.76 15.62
N ASP A 124 -27.40 2.35 16.75
CA ASP A 124 -28.03 1.38 17.65
C ASP A 124 -29.37 1.89 18.20
N ARG A 125 -29.47 3.20 18.48
CA ARG A 125 -30.71 3.81 19.00
C ARG A 125 -31.80 3.84 17.94
N ASP A 126 -31.47 4.27 16.73
CA ASP A 126 -32.44 4.44 15.65
C ASP A 126 -32.95 3.09 15.15
N MET A 127 -32.08 2.08 15.02
CA MET A 127 -32.47 0.71 14.67
C MET A 127 -33.40 0.07 15.71
N CYS A 128 -33.19 0.36 17.02
CA CYS A 128 -34.02 -0.19 18.09
C CYS A 128 -35.33 0.60 18.32
N SER A 129 -35.51 1.76 17.68
CA SER A 129 -36.65 2.65 17.92
C SER A 129 -37.91 2.29 17.13
N THR A 130 -37.80 1.41 16.13
CA THR A 130 -38.87 1.01 15.23
C THR A 130 -38.84 -0.50 14.99
N ASN A 131 -40.00 -1.11 14.74
CA ASN A 131 -40.10 -2.53 14.40
C ASN A 131 -39.75 -2.81 12.92
N SER A 132 -39.45 -1.78 12.12
CA SER A 132 -39.13 -1.92 10.69
C SER A 132 -38.10 -0.86 10.26
N PRO A 133 -36.86 -0.91 10.79
CA PRO A 133 -35.82 0.03 10.40
C PRO A 133 -35.41 -0.20 8.95
N VAL A 134 -35.27 0.89 8.18
CA VAL A 134 -34.78 0.86 6.80
C VAL A 134 -33.62 1.84 6.69
N ALA A 135 -32.51 1.40 6.11
CA ALA A 135 -31.34 2.23 5.83
C ALA A 135 -31.03 2.21 4.33
N SER A 136 -30.40 3.28 3.83
CA SER A 136 -29.90 3.37 2.46
C SER A 136 -28.43 3.74 2.47
N PHE A 137 -27.67 3.17 1.54
CA PHE A 137 -26.25 3.44 1.36
C PHE A 137 -26.06 4.51 0.30
N LEU A 138 -25.21 5.49 0.60
CA LEU A 138 -24.74 6.47 -0.37
C LEU A 138 -23.24 6.24 -0.59
N PHE A 139 -22.78 6.48 -1.82
CA PHE A 139 -21.35 6.45 -2.10
C PHE A 139 -20.66 7.62 -1.43
N SER A 140 -19.51 7.34 -0.80
CA SER A 140 -18.68 8.39 -0.23
C SER A 140 -18.03 9.20 -1.34
N GLU A 141 -18.01 10.52 -1.18
CA GLU A 141 -17.15 11.41 -1.95
C GLU A 141 -15.76 11.45 -1.30
N ASP A 142 -14.72 11.47 -2.13
CA ASP A 142 -13.35 11.61 -1.64
C ASP A 142 -13.08 13.04 -1.16
N LYS A 143 -12.99 13.21 0.16
CA LYS A 143 -12.44 14.43 0.74
C LYS A 143 -10.92 14.36 0.71
N VAL A 144 -10.35 14.93 -0.34
CA VAL A 144 -8.92 14.97 -0.60
C VAL A 144 -8.23 15.96 0.34
N LYS A 145 -7.35 15.46 1.22
CA LYS A 145 -6.45 16.29 2.03
C LYS A 145 -5.05 15.66 2.03
N PRO A 146 -4.04 16.35 1.49
CA PRO A 146 -2.68 15.82 1.47
C PRO A 146 -2.15 15.54 2.87
N ASN A 147 -1.63 14.33 3.06
CA ASN A 147 -1.01 13.88 4.29
C ASN A 147 0.32 13.23 3.91
N LEU A 148 1.44 13.95 4.00
CA LEU A 148 2.77 13.46 3.59
C LEU A 148 3.47 12.62 4.66
N ARG A 149 2.73 11.75 5.36
CA ARG A 149 3.29 10.90 6.42
C ARG A 149 3.88 9.61 5.83
N ILE A 150 5.06 9.23 6.32
CA ILE A 150 5.62 7.90 6.03
C ILE A 150 4.73 6.86 6.73
N VAL A 151 4.33 5.82 6.00
CA VAL A 151 3.46 4.77 6.55
C VAL A 151 4.21 3.82 7.46
N ILE A 152 3.47 3.23 8.40
CA ILE A 152 4.03 2.37 9.44
C ILE A 152 4.77 1.15 8.87
N PHE A 153 4.29 0.61 7.75
CA PHE A 153 4.86 -0.56 7.09
C PHE A 153 6.07 -0.22 6.22
N SER A 154 6.31 1.04 5.86
CA SER A 154 7.50 1.39 5.06
C SER A 154 8.76 1.04 5.84
N SER A 155 9.58 0.16 5.29
CA SER A 155 10.85 -0.25 5.89
C SER A 155 11.75 0.97 6.17
N LYS A 156 12.41 0.95 7.33
CA LYS A 156 13.23 2.06 7.83
C LYS A 156 14.69 1.66 7.89
N GLY A 157 15.60 2.56 7.55
CA GLY A 157 17.04 2.31 7.64
C GLY A 157 17.49 1.97 9.06
N SER A 158 18.67 1.35 9.18
CA SER A 158 19.29 1.07 10.47
C SER A 158 19.99 2.34 10.98
N LEU A 159 19.97 2.56 12.30
CA LEU A 159 20.75 3.63 12.92
C LEU A 159 22.19 3.20 13.22
N ASP A 160 22.49 1.89 13.37
CA ASP A 160 23.88 1.48 13.66
C ASP A 160 24.24 -0.02 13.59
N LEU A 161 23.41 -0.91 13.03
CA LEU A 161 23.74 -2.35 13.10
C LEU A 161 23.47 -3.15 11.82
N VAL A 162 24.60 -3.66 11.30
CA VAL A 162 24.91 -4.91 10.57
C VAL A 162 24.90 -4.92 9.03
N HIS A 163 26.15 -5.02 8.55
CA HIS A 163 26.69 -5.63 7.32
C HIS A 163 26.91 -4.76 6.06
N TYR A 164 28.22 -4.56 5.82
CA TYR A 164 28.91 -4.11 4.60
C TYR A 164 29.20 -2.61 4.44
N LEU A 165 30.37 -2.21 4.95
CA LEU A 165 31.29 -1.17 4.45
C LEU A 165 30.79 0.27 4.34
N LEU A 166 29.49 0.54 4.58
CA LEU A 166 28.86 1.83 4.35
C LEU A 166 27.95 2.21 5.52
N THR A 167 28.49 2.23 6.74
CA THR A 167 27.79 2.67 7.97
C THR A 167 27.28 4.12 7.88
N SER A 168 27.70 4.88 6.87
CA SER A 168 27.28 6.27 6.65
C SER A 168 26.14 6.43 5.62
N LEU A 169 25.67 5.36 4.99
CA LEU A 169 24.60 5.44 3.99
C LEU A 169 23.23 5.52 4.66
N LYS A 170 22.53 6.65 4.51
CA LYS A 170 21.16 6.80 4.97
C LYS A 170 20.21 6.24 3.91
N GLN A 171 19.44 5.23 4.29
CA GLN A 171 18.44 4.58 3.47
C GLN A 171 17.07 4.66 4.17
N PRO A 172 15.94 4.72 3.45
CA PRO A 172 15.81 4.81 1.99
C PRO A 172 16.23 6.17 1.43
N ASP A 173 16.45 6.25 0.11
CA ASP A 173 16.96 7.45 -0.57
C ASP A 173 15.88 8.54 -0.73
N ILE A 174 14.65 8.12 -1.07
CA ILE A 174 13.51 9.02 -1.28
C ILE A 174 12.22 8.39 -0.76
N THR A 175 11.19 9.20 -0.57
CA THR A 175 9.84 8.75 -0.28
C THR A 175 8.88 9.13 -1.41
N ALA A 176 7.94 8.25 -1.74
CA ALA A 176 6.91 8.48 -2.76
C ALA A 176 5.54 7.92 -2.31
N PRO A 177 4.43 8.40 -2.88
CA PRO A 177 3.10 7.86 -2.59
C PRO A 177 3.03 6.36 -2.90
N GLY A 178 2.71 5.55 -1.87
CA GLY A 178 2.66 4.08 -1.99
C GLY A 178 1.40 3.45 -1.38
N VAL A 179 0.42 4.27 -1.01
CA VAL A 179 -0.78 3.83 -0.28
C VAL A 179 -2.01 4.22 -1.06
N ASN A 180 -2.92 3.27 -1.25
CA ASN A 180 -4.19 3.47 -1.97
C ASN A 180 -3.98 4.08 -3.36
N ILE A 181 -3.04 3.53 -4.13
CA ILE A 181 -2.74 4.00 -5.49
C ILE A 181 -3.70 3.34 -6.47
N LEU A 182 -4.36 4.16 -7.29
CA LEU A 182 -5.19 3.70 -8.40
C LEU A 182 -4.29 3.26 -9.56
N ALA A 183 -4.41 2.00 -9.98
CA ALA A 183 -3.65 1.43 -11.08
C ALA A 183 -4.52 0.55 -11.99
N ALA A 184 -4.00 0.21 -13.17
CA ALA A 184 -4.66 -0.73 -14.08
C ALA A 184 -4.71 -2.13 -13.46
N TYR A 185 -5.82 -2.84 -13.67
CA TYR A 185 -6.03 -4.20 -13.17
C TYR A 185 -6.54 -5.13 -14.30
N PRO A 186 -6.10 -6.40 -14.38
CA PRO A 186 -6.52 -7.31 -15.44
C PRO A 186 -8.05 -7.58 -15.39
N PRO A 187 -8.75 -7.49 -16.54
CA PRO A 187 -10.22 -7.61 -16.58
C PRO A 187 -10.74 -9.06 -16.42
N PHE A 188 -9.86 -10.06 -16.56
CA PHE A 188 -10.26 -11.47 -16.70
C PHE A 188 -10.68 -12.18 -15.41
N PHE A 189 -10.50 -11.55 -14.25
CA PHE A 189 -10.94 -12.09 -12.95
C PHE A 189 -12.37 -11.66 -12.56
N MET A 190 -13.11 -10.99 -13.46
CA MET A 190 -14.48 -10.56 -13.22
C MET A 190 -15.48 -11.53 -13.88
N SER A 191 -16.30 -12.22 -13.08
CA SER A 191 -17.48 -12.89 -13.61
C SER A 191 -18.44 -11.86 -14.21
N HIS A 192 -19.23 -12.29 -15.19
CA HIS A 192 -19.91 -11.49 -16.23
C HIS A 192 -20.94 -10.43 -15.79
N ASP A 193 -20.99 -9.99 -14.53
CA ASP A 193 -22.01 -9.00 -14.10
C ASP A 193 -21.63 -8.20 -12.85
N GLN A 194 -20.46 -7.56 -12.84
CA GLN A 194 -20.08 -6.65 -11.76
C GLN A 194 -19.46 -5.38 -12.33
N HIS A 195 -20.06 -4.24 -11.98
CA HIS A 195 -19.56 -2.89 -12.20
C HIS A 195 -18.07 -2.77 -11.85
N VAL A 196 -17.37 -1.89 -12.59
CA VAL A 196 -15.95 -1.53 -12.44
C VAL A 196 -15.49 -1.63 -10.98
N LYS A 197 -14.76 -2.69 -10.62
CA LYS A 197 -14.09 -2.77 -9.32
C LYS A 197 -12.85 -1.90 -9.38
N ILE A 198 -12.90 -0.76 -8.69
CA ILE A 198 -11.71 0.02 -8.39
C ILE A 198 -10.93 -0.76 -7.32
N ILE A 199 -9.80 -1.32 -7.70
CA ILE A 199 -8.91 -2.01 -6.76
C ILE A 199 -7.82 -1.02 -6.35
N TYR A 200 -7.79 -0.73 -5.06
CA TYR A 200 -6.70 0.02 -4.45
C TYR A 200 -5.57 -0.95 -4.14
N ILE A 201 -4.39 -0.69 -4.71
CA ILE A 201 -3.19 -1.46 -4.41
C ILE A 201 -2.47 -0.73 -3.27
N GLY A 202 -2.39 -1.37 -2.11
CA GLY A 202 -1.40 -1.05 -1.08
C GLY A 202 -0.16 -1.91 -1.34
N VAL A 203 1.02 -1.30 -1.35
CA VAL A 203 2.29 -2.03 -1.46
C VAL A 203 2.65 -2.59 -0.11
#